data_AF-A0AAD4UY14-F1
#
_entry.id   AF-A0AAD4UY14-F1
#
_cell.length_a   1.000
_cell.length_b   1.000
_cell.length_c   1.000
_cell.angle_alpha   90.00
_cell.angle_beta   90.00
_cell.angle_gamma   90.00
#
_symmetry.space_group_name_H-M   'P 1'
#
loop_
_entity.id
_entity.type
_entity.pdbx_description
1 polymer ?
#
loop_
_entity_poly.entity_id
_entity_poly.type
_entity_poly.pdbx_seq_one_letter_code
_entity_poly.pdbx_strand_id
1 'polypeptide(L)'
;MEGLCKNKISLALLLICLIGLARAQNAPDDYVKAHNAARAAVGLDTLDWDEGLADSAKNYANQRAGDCDLVHSNSGPGENLAMSPDGDLTAKLAVDQWVAEKADYDYKTNTCAPGKQCGHYTQVVWRDTGLVGCAKVQCAYGGSYVVCHYDPAGNSVGGRSPTITTTLNTCAAGKVCGHYTQVVWRNSVRLRCAKARCTNGGTFIGCNYDPRGNIVGQRPY
;
A
#
# COMPACT_ATOMS: atom_id res chain seq x y z
N MET A 1 58.03 3.80 7.56
CA MET A 1 57.70 5.17 7.12
C MET A 1 57.04 5.02 5.75
N GLU A 2 55.79 4.57 5.74
CA GLU A 2 54.57 5.39 5.64
C GLU A 2 54.47 6.16 4.31
N GLY A 3 53.51 5.76 3.47
CA GLY A 3 53.23 6.38 2.18
C GLY A 3 51.92 5.84 1.58
N LEU A 4 50.83 5.93 2.35
CA LEU A 4 49.48 5.59 1.86
C LEU A 4 49.08 6.59 0.77
N CYS A 5 48.80 6.09 -0.43
CA CYS A 5 48.28 6.88 -1.54
C CYS A 5 46.94 7.53 -1.13
N LYS A 6 46.92 8.86 -0.99
CA LYS A 6 45.73 9.64 -0.61
C LYS A 6 44.75 9.65 -1.79
N ASN A 7 43.82 8.70 -1.78
CA ASN A 7 42.68 8.67 -2.68
C ASN A 7 41.73 9.82 -2.31
N LYS A 8 41.83 10.96 -3.01
CA LYS A 8 40.89 12.08 -2.87
C LYS A 8 39.58 11.72 -3.57
N ILE A 9 38.79 10.83 -2.96
CA ILE A 9 37.37 10.70 -3.30
C ILE A 9 36.75 12.05 -2.90
N SER A 10 36.37 12.83 -3.91
CA SER A 10 35.87 14.19 -3.74
C SER A 10 34.64 14.19 -2.82
N LEU A 11 34.71 14.92 -1.70
CA LEU A 11 33.65 15.09 -0.72
C LEU A 11 32.31 15.55 -1.35
N ALA A 12 32.39 16.16 -2.54
CA ALA A 12 31.24 16.58 -3.34
C ALA A 12 30.35 15.42 -3.81
N LEU A 13 30.90 14.23 -4.10
CA LEU A 13 30.11 13.07 -4.55
C LEU A 13 29.27 12.44 -3.42
N LEU A 14 29.76 12.50 -2.18
CA LEU A 14 29.02 12.03 -0.99
C LEU A 14 27.88 12.99 -0.62
N LEU A 15 28.08 14.30 -0.78
CA LEU A 15 27.04 15.30 -0.52
C LEU A 15 25.88 15.22 -1.53
N ILE A 16 26.18 14.95 -2.81
CA ILE A 16 25.15 14.84 -3.86
C ILE A 16 24.24 13.62 -3.63
N CYS A 17 24.76 12.51 -3.10
CA CYS A 17 23.96 11.32 -2.78
C CYS A 17 23.00 11.56 -1.58
N LEU A 18 23.43 12.33 -0.57
CA LEU A 18 22.59 12.71 0.57
C LEU A 18 21.44 13.66 0.20
N ILE A 19 21.63 14.54 -0.79
CA ILE A 19 20.57 15.44 -1.28
C ILE A 19 19.52 14.67 -2.11
N GLY A 20 19.92 13.59 -2.80
CA GLY A 20 19.01 12.74 -3.58
C GLY A 20 18.03 11.93 -2.72
N LEU A 21 18.44 11.51 -1.52
CA LEU A 21 17.62 10.73 -0.59
C LEU A 21 16.47 11.54 0.03
N ALA A 22 16.66 12.86 0.22
CA ALA A 22 15.63 13.73 0.82
C ALA A 22 14.45 14.02 -0.14
N ARG A 23 14.64 13.89 -1.46
CA ARG A 23 13.58 14.15 -2.45
C ARG A 23 12.62 12.97 -2.69
N ALA A 24 12.96 11.78 -2.20
CA ALA A 24 12.26 10.54 -2.52
C ALA A 24 11.26 10.08 -1.44
N GLN A 25 10.77 10.98 -0.58
CA GLN A 25 9.81 10.62 0.50
C GLN A 25 8.37 11.05 0.22
N ASN A 26 8.14 11.69 -0.93
CA ASN A 26 6.84 12.23 -1.34
C ASN A 26 6.59 12.02 -2.84
N ALA A 27 7.25 11.04 -3.45
CA ALA A 27 7.01 10.65 -4.83
C ALA A 27 5.69 9.85 -4.93
N PRO A 28 5.08 9.76 -6.12
CA PRO A 28 3.90 8.93 -6.38
C PRO A 28 3.98 7.52 -5.75
N ASP A 29 5.12 6.88 -5.95
CA ASP A 29 5.46 5.56 -5.44
C ASP A 29 5.34 5.43 -3.91
N ASP A 30 5.66 6.48 -3.15
CA ASP A 30 5.64 6.43 -1.69
C ASP A 30 4.22 6.36 -1.15
N TYR A 31 3.31 7.14 -1.77
CA TYR A 31 1.89 7.08 -1.47
C TYR A 31 1.32 5.71 -1.86
N VAL A 32 1.55 5.27 -3.09
CA VAL A 32 1.02 3.99 -3.59
C VAL A 32 1.51 2.82 -2.73
N LYS A 33 2.80 2.77 -2.38
CA LYS A 33 3.36 1.70 -1.52
C LYS A 33 2.70 1.69 -0.14
N ALA A 34 2.52 2.86 0.49
CA ALA A 34 1.89 2.93 1.81
C ALA A 34 0.41 2.50 1.77
N HIS A 35 -0.36 2.93 0.78
CA HIS A 35 -1.75 2.49 0.59
C HIS A 35 -1.83 0.99 0.34
N ASN A 36 -1.03 0.48 -0.59
CA ASN A 36 -1.05 -0.93 -0.98
C ASN A 36 -0.58 -1.86 0.15
N ALA A 37 0.29 -1.39 1.05
CA ALA A 37 0.61 -2.13 2.28
C ALA A 37 -0.63 -2.27 3.19
N ALA A 38 -1.40 -1.21 3.39
CA ALA A 38 -2.64 -1.25 4.19
C ALA A 38 -3.73 -2.12 3.53
N ARG A 39 -3.92 -1.98 2.22
CA ARG A 39 -4.88 -2.78 1.43
C ARG A 39 -4.52 -4.26 1.42
N ALA A 40 -3.24 -4.60 1.27
CA ALA A 40 -2.76 -5.98 1.36
C ALA A 40 -3.02 -6.61 2.75
N ALA A 41 -2.87 -5.83 3.83
CA ALA A 41 -3.11 -6.32 5.19
C ALA A 41 -4.56 -6.79 5.43
N VAL A 42 -5.51 -6.25 4.66
CA VAL A 42 -6.93 -6.65 4.70
C VAL A 42 -7.37 -7.48 3.48
N GLY A 43 -6.42 -7.83 2.61
CA GLY A 43 -6.61 -8.74 1.47
C GLY A 43 -7.24 -8.11 0.23
N LEU A 44 -7.14 -6.80 0.05
CA LEU A 44 -7.68 -6.07 -1.10
C LEU A 44 -6.67 -5.94 -2.23
N ASP A 45 -7.19 -5.72 -3.44
CA ASP A 45 -6.39 -5.44 -4.63
C ASP A 45 -5.65 -4.11 -4.48
N THR A 46 -4.54 -3.96 -5.20
CA THR A 46 -3.76 -2.72 -5.18
C THR A 46 -4.50 -1.58 -5.86
N LEU A 47 -4.18 -0.36 -5.47
CA LEU A 47 -4.49 0.85 -6.23
C LEU A 47 -3.25 1.32 -7.01
N ASP A 48 -3.51 2.06 -8.08
CA ASP A 48 -2.50 2.67 -8.95
C ASP A 48 -2.49 4.20 -8.81
N TRP A 49 -1.39 4.82 -9.20
CA TRP A 49 -1.28 6.28 -9.23
C TRP A 49 -2.02 6.84 -10.45
N ASP A 50 -2.75 7.95 -10.25
CA ASP A 50 -3.35 8.74 -11.32
C ASP A 50 -2.87 10.19 -11.26
N GLU A 51 -2.29 10.66 -12.36
CA GLU A 51 -1.74 12.03 -12.44
C GLU A 51 -2.84 13.10 -12.45
N GLY A 52 -4.04 12.81 -12.97
CA GLY A 52 -5.16 13.75 -12.96
C GLY A 52 -5.68 14.01 -11.54
N LEU A 53 -5.80 12.95 -10.73
CA LEU A 53 -6.10 13.05 -9.30
C LEU A 53 -4.99 13.79 -8.55
N ALA A 54 -3.72 13.58 -8.92
CA ALA A 54 -2.59 14.27 -8.29
C ALA A 54 -2.59 15.76 -8.58
N ASP A 55 -2.88 16.16 -9.83
CA ASP A 55 -3.03 17.56 -10.22
C ASP A 55 -4.23 18.21 -9.52
N SER A 56 -5.35 17.50 -9.42
CA SER A 56 -6.52 17.95 -8.64
C SER A 56 -6.18 18.17 -7.16
N ALA A 57 -5.54 17.19 -6.52
CA ALA A 57 -5.09 17.28 -5.14
C ALA A 57 -4.12 18.45 -4.92
N LYS A 58 -3.20 18.67 -5.87
CA LYS A 58 -2.24 19.78 -5.83
C LYS A 58 -2.92 21.13 -5.93
N ASN A 59 -3.86 21.28 -6.84
CA ASN A 59 -4.64 22.51 -7.00
C ASN A 59 -5.41 22.84 -5.72
N TYR A 60 -5.96 21.82 -5.04
CA TYR A 60 -6.64 22.04 -3.77
C TYR A 60 -5.67 22.34 -2.62
N ALA A 61 -4.59 21.57 -2.48
CA ALA A 61 -3.58 21.77 -1.45
C ALA A 61 -2.99 23.19 -1.50
N ASN A 62 -2.72 23.71 -2.71
CA ASN A 62 -2.22 25.09 -2.89
C ASN A 62 -3.19 26.16 -2.37
N GLN A 63 -4.51 25.94 -2.46
CA GLN A 63 -5.51 26.87 -1.90
C GLN A 63 -5.48 26.89 -0.37
N ARG A 64 -4.98 25.82 0.26
CA ARG A 64 -4.87 25.66 1.72
C ARG A 64 -3.49 25.95 2.26
N ALA A 65 -2.50 26.27 1.43
CA ALA A 65 -1.14 26.56 1.90
C ALA A 65 -1.06 27.72 2.91
N GLY A 66 -2.07 28.60 2.94
CA GLY A 66 -2.18 29.68 3.94
C GLY A 66 -2.51 29.19 5.36
N ASP A 67 -3.55 28.35 5.51
CA ASP A 67 -4.10 27.93 6.80
C ASP A 67 -3.88 26.44 7.14
N CYS A 68 -3.74 25.59 6.12
CA CYS A 68 -3.68 24.14 6.20
C CYS A 68 -4.77 23.52 7.07
N ASP A 69 -5.93 24.16 7.12
CA ASP A 69 -7.08 23.68 7.87
C ASP A 69 -7.64 22.40 7.20
N LEU A 70 -8.10 21.44 7.99
CA LEU A 70 -8.64 20.16 7.49
C LEU A 70 -10.11 20.31 7.05
N VAL A 71 -10.34 21.13 6.03
CA VAL A 71 -11.67 21.27 5.39
C VAL A 71 -11.66 20.55 4.06
N HIS A 72 -12.72 19.81 3.74
CA HIS A 72 -12.85 19.06 2.50
C HIS A 72 -13.16 19.95 1.28
N SER A 73 -12.65 19.55 0.10
CA SER A 73 -12.81 20.30 -1.16
C SER A 73 -14.22 20.23 -1.77
N ASN A 74 -14.99 19.19 -1.43
CA ASN A 74 -16.28 18.86 -2.08
C ASN A 74 -16.17 18.72 -3.62
N SER A 75 -15.01 18.27 -4.12
CA SER A 75 -14.68 18.27 -5.56
C SER A 75 -15.22 17.09 -6.36
N GLY A 76 -15.80 16.07 -5.72
CA GLY A 76 -16.36 14.89 -6.39
C GLY A 76 -15.60 13.59 -6.10
N PRO A 77 -14.27 13.52 -6.31
CA PRO A 77 -13.45 12.38 -5.89
C PRO A 77 -13.55 12.11 -4.38
N GLY A 78 -13.21 10.89 -3.98
CA GLY A 78 -12.95 10.61 -2.57
C GLY A 78 -11.75 11.44 -2.09
N GLU A 79 -11.69 11.80 -0.81
CA GLU A 79 -10.64 12.69 -0.31
C GLU A 79 -10.21 12.35 1.11
N ASN A 80 -8.89 12.32 1.33
CA ASN A 80 -8.30 12.32 2.66
C ASN A 80 -7.36 13.52 2.81
N LEU A 81 -7.36 14.10 4.01
CA LEU A 81 -6.55 15.27 4.38
C LEU A 81 -5.69 14.93 5.58
N ALA A 82 -4.45 15.41 5.60
CA ALA A 82 -3.56 15.29 6.75
C ALA A 82 -2.72 16.56 6.91
N MET A 83 -2.36 16.87 8.16
CA MET A 83 -1.60 18.05 8.49
C MET A 83 -0.61 17.75 9.63
N SER A 84 0.58 18.32 9.54
CA SER A 84 1.53 18.43 10.65
C SER A 84 1.73 19.91 10.98
N PRO A 85 1.59 20.33 12.26
CA PRO A 85 1.63 21.73 12.63
C PRO A 85 3.05 22.35 12.58
N ASP A 86 4.08 21.54 12.75
CA ASP A 86 5.46 22.01 12.98
C ASP A 86 6.53 21.15 12.28
N GLY A 87 6.13 20.24 11.40
CA GLY A 87 7.05 19.28 10.79
C GLY A 87 6.73 18.91 9.34
N ASP A 88 7.64 18.15 8.76
CA ASP A 88 7.44 17.56 7.44
C ASP A 88 6.61 16.27 7.55
N LEU A 89 5.45 16.29 6.91
CA LEU A 89 4.59 15.13 6.78
C LEU A 89 4.97 14.41 5.48
N THR A 90 5.70 13.30 5.62
CA THR A 90 6.04 12.46 4.46
C THR A 90 4.79 11.75 3.93
N ALA A 91 4.83 11.31 2.68
CA ALA A 91 3.74 10.52 2.08
C ALA A 91 3.35 9.32 2.95
N LYS A 92 4.36 8.59 3.44
CA LYS A 92 4.14 7.44 4.31
C LYS A 92 3.50 7.85 5.64
N LEU A 93 3.98 8.92 6.28
CA LEU A 93 3.43 9.36 7.57
C LEU A 93 1.97 9.83 7.43
N ALA A 94 1.61 10.55 6.36
CA ALA A 94 0.23 10.93 6.09
C ALA A 94 -0.69 9.69 5.97
N VAL A 95 -0.27 8.70 5.18
CA VAL A 95 -1.05 7.46 5.01
C VAL A 95 -1.10 6.65 6.31
N ASP A 96 -0.01 6.56 7.06
CA ASP A 96 0.04 5.87 8.35
C ASP A 96 -0.93 6.51 9.38
N GLN A 97 -1.06 7.85 9.38
CA GLN A 97 -2.02 8.57 10.23
C GLN A 97 -3.45 8.16 9.92
N TRP A 98 -3.83 8.11 8.63
CA TRP A 98 -5.15 7.62 8.22
C TRP A 98 -5.35 6.14 8.57
N VAL A 99 -4.32 5.32 8.36
CA VAL A 99 -4.38 3.88 8.66
C VAL A 99 -4.47 3.59 10.16
N ALA A 100 -4.02 4.50 11.02
CA ALA A 100 -4.11 4.32 12.47
C ALA A 100 -5.57 4.21 12.97
N GLU A 101 -6.54 4.83 12.28
CA GLU A 101 -7.96 4.74 12.63
C GLU A 101 -8.52 3.30 12.56
N LYS A 102 -7.80 2.38 11.90
CA LYS A 102 -8.17 0.94 11.88
C LYS A 102 -8.36 0.33 13.28
N ALA A 103 -7.71 0.90 14.30
CA ALA A 103 -7.82 0.44 15.68
C ALA A 103 -9.24 0.61 16.25
N ASP A 104 -9.99 1.56 15.70
CA ASP A 104 -11.35 1.92 16.12
C ASP A 104 -12.43 1.38 15.16
N TYR A 105 -12.06 0.66 14.09
CA TYR A 105 -12.98 0.19 13.06
C TYR A 105 -13.34 -1.30 13.20
N ASP A 106 -14.64 -1.61 13.24
CA ASP A 106 -15.17 -2.98 13.25
C ASP A 106 -15.68 -3.39 11.86
N TYR A 107 -14.99 -4.35 11.24
CA TYR A 107 -15.34 -4.88 9.91
C TYR A 107 -16.60 -5.74 9.89
N LYS A 108 -17.00 -6.32 11.03
CA LYS A 108 -18.20 -7.19 11.10
C LYS A 108 -19.46 -6.34 11.02
N THR A 109 -19.46 -5.22 11.73
CA THR A 109 -20.59 -4.29 11.77
C THR A 109 -20.44 -3.14 10.78
N ASN A 110 -19.26 -2.97 10.18
CA ASN A 110 -18.92 -1.85 9.31
C ASN A 110 -19.12 -0.50 10.01
N THR A 111 -18.68 -0.40 11.26
CA THR A 111 -18.85 0.79 12.11
C THR A 111 -17.55 1.23 12.74
N CYS A 112 -17.44 2.53 12.98
CA CYS A 112 -16.40 3.10 13.83
C CYS A 112 -16.85 3.10 15.30
N ALA A 113 -15.89 3.00 16.23
CA ALA A 113 -16.17 3.08 17.65
C ALA A 113 -16.83 4.44 18.01
N PRO A 114 -17.69 4.50 19.03
CA PRO A 114 -18.37 5.73 19.42
C PRO A 114 -17.39 6.88 19.70
N GLY A 115 -17.62 8.04 19.07
CA GLY A 115 -16.77 9.23 19.22
C GLY A 115 -15.42 9.16 18.50
N LYS A 116 -15.18 8.13 17.68
CA LYS A 116 -13.98 7.97 16.85
C LYS A 116 -14.25 8.31 15.39
N GLN A 117 -13.17 8.48 14.64
CA GLN A 117 -13.19 8.71 13.21
C GLN A 117 -12.48 7.54 12.53
N CYS A 118 -13.12 7.00 11.49
CA CYS A 118 -12.57 5.90 10.70
C CYS A 118 -12.67 6.17 9.19
N GLY A 119 -13.14 7.36 8.80
CA GLY A 119 -13.44 7.71 7.41
C GLY A 119 -12.19 7.74 6.54
N HIS A 120 -11.05 8.16 7.09
CA HIS A 120 -9.80 8.17 6.34
C HIS A 120 -9.31 6.75 6.12
N TYR A 121 -9.37 5.91 7.15
CA TYR A 121 -9.01 4.50 7.02
C TYR A 121 -9.90 3.78 6.02
N THR A 122 -11.22 3.93 6.13
CA THR A 122 -12.15 3.23 5.24
C THR A 122 -11.98 3.66 3.79
N GLN A 123 -11.60 4.91 3.51
CA GLN A 123 -11.23 5.35 2.17
C GLN A 123 -9.95 4.67 1.66
N VAL A 124 -8.89 4.59 2.48
CA VAL A 124 -7.62 3.92 2.09
C VAL A 124 -7.88 2.45 1.71
N VAL A 125 -8.73 1.76 2.47
CA VAL A 125 -9.09 0.35 2.25
C VAL A 125 -10.46 0.17 1.60
N TRP A 126 -10.94 1.15 0.84
CA TRP A 126 -12.23 1.02 0.15
C TRP A 126 -12.09 0.03 -1.01
N ARG A 127 -13.03 -0.92 -1.13
CA ARG A 127 -12.86 -2.06 -2.06
C ARG A 127 -12.87 -1.64 -3.52
N ASP A 128 -13.71 -0.67 -3.85
CA ASP A 128 -13.93 -0.27 -5.23
C ASP A 128 -12.93 0.79 -5.72
N THR A 129 -12.28 1.50 -4.80
CA THR A 129 -11.25 2.48 -5.13
C THR A 129 -10.03 1.78 -5.73
N GLY A 130 -9.66 2.20 -6.94
CA GLY A 130 -8.55 1.64 -7.71
C GLY A 130 -7.47 2.66 -8.06
N LEU A 131 -7.76 3.96 -7.96
CA LEU A 131 -6.83 5.04 -8.30
C LEU A 131 -6.64 6.00 -7.13
N VAL A 132 -5.42 6.53 -7.00
CA VAL A 132 -5.10 7.60 -6.05
C VAL A 132 -4.18 8.62 -6.70
N GLY A 133 -4.34 9.89 -6.36
CA GLY A 133 -3.38 10.94 -6.65
C GLY A 133 -3.27 11.90 -5.47
N CYS A 134 -2.06 12.26 -5.09
CA CYS A 134 -1.79 13.01 -3.87
C CYS A 134 -0.89 14.21 -4.11
N ALA A 135 -0.98 15.21 -3.23
CA ALA A 135 -0.10 16.36 -3.22
C ALA A 135 0.22 16.80 -1.79
N LYS A 136 1.41 17.38 -1.64
CA LYS A 136 1.86 18.01 -0.39
C LYS A 136 2.19 19.48 -0.64
N VAL A 137 1.84 20.33 0.32
CA VAL A 137 2.27 21.73 0.38
C VAL A 137 2.87 22.05 1.75
N GLN A 138 3.71 23.07 1.79
CA GLN A 138 4.16 23.66 3.05
C GLN A 138 3.19 24.75 3.47
N CYS A 139 2.82 24.75 4.75
CA CYS A 139 1.93 25.73 5.35
C CYS A 139 2.67 27.03 5.63
N ALA A 140 1.97 28.17 5.62
CA ALA A 140 2.57 29.48 5.89
C ALA A 140 3.24 29.58 7.27
N TYR A 141 2.75 28.82 8.26
CA TYR A 141 3.33 28.74 9.60
C TYR A 141 4.46 27.69 9.74
N GLY A 142 4.88 27.05 8.64
CA GLY A 142 6.03 26.14 8.61
C GLY A 142 5.69 24.64 8.72
N GLY A 143 4.43 24.29 9.02
CA GLY A 143 3.93 22.93 8.97
C GLY A 143 3.76 22.39 7.54
N SER A 144 3.11 21.24 7.40
CA SER A 144 2.85 20.62 6.10
C SER A 144 1.45 20.04 6.02
N TYR A 145 0.92 19.99 4.80
CA TYR A 145 -0.43 19.56 4.50
C TYR A 145 -0.45 18.64 3.28
N VAL A 146 -1.14 17.53 3.41
CA VAL A 146 -1.25 16.48 2.39
C VAL A 146 -2.72 16.25 2.05
N VAL A 147 -3.00 16.18 0.75
CA VAL A 147 -4.30 15.82 0.19
C VAL A 147 -4.10 14.60 -0.70
N CYS A 148 -4.97 13.60 -0.58
CA CYS A 148 -5.09 12.53 -1.56
C CYS A 148 -6.52 12.47 -2.08
N HIS A 149 -6.66 12.40 -3.40
CA HIS A 149 -7.92 12.16 -4.09
C HIS A 149 -7.99 10.71 -4.60
N TYR A 150 -9.20 10.15 -4.60
CA TYR A 150 -9.45 8.73 -4.88
C TYR A 150 -10.55 8.53 -5.91
N ASP A 151 -10.36 7.57 -6.81
CA ASP A 151 -11.37 7.17 -7.80
C ASP A 151 -11.51 5.64 -7.92
N PRO A 152 -12.74 5.11 -7.98
CA PRO A 152 -13.99 5.73 -7.50
C PRO A 152 -13.91 6.21 -6.05
N ALA A 153 -14.71 7.24 -5.73
CA ALA A 153 -14.82 7.75 -4.37
C ALA A 153 -15.27 6.65 -3.39
N GLY A 154 -14.57 6.56 -2.26
CA GLY A 154 -14.96 5.68 -1.16
C GLY A 154 -16.08 6.30 -0.32
N ASN A 155 -16.43 5.62 0.78
CA ASN A 155 -17.40 6.09 1.77
C ASN A 155 -18.75 6.54 1.18
N SER A 156 -19.09 6.04 -0.01
CA SER A 156 -20.24 6.45 -0.80
C SER A 156 -21.39 5.45 -0.65
N VAL A 157 -22.63 5.97 -0.66
CA VAL A 157 -23.84 5.15 -0.59
C VAL A 157 -23.88 4.18 -1.78
N GLY A 158 -24.00 2.89 -1.50
CA GLY A 158 -24.04 1.84 -2.52
C GLY A 158 -22.67 1.29 -2.94
N GLY A 159 -21.57 1.90 -2.50
CA GLY A 159 -20.21 1.34 -2.68
C GLY A 159 -19.93 0.19 -1.71
N ARG A 160 -18.94 -0.66 -2.03
CA ARG A 160 -18.56 -1.80 -1.18
C ARG A 160 -17.57 -1.37 -0.11
N SER A 161 -18.05 -1.31 1.13
CA SER A 161 -17.23 -1.00 2.31
C SER A 161 -16.11 -2.04 2.55
N PRO A 162 -15.07 -1.67 3.32
CA PRO A 162 -13.99 -2.58 3.66
C PRO A 162 -14.50 -3.86 4.32
N THR A 163 -13.96 -4.99 3.90
CA THR A 163 -14.18 -6.28 4.55
C THR A 163 -12.85 -7.00 4.57
N ILE A 164 -12.51 -7.62 5.71
CA ILE A 164 -11.39 -8.55 5.82
C ILE A 164 -11.64 -9.71 4.85
N THR A 165 -10.99 -9.69 3.70
CA THR A 165 -10.92 -10.85 2.78
C THR A 165 -9.69 -11.71 3.07
N THR A 166 -8.94 -11.37 4.11
CA THR A 166 -8.08 -12.31 4.83
C THR A 166 -8.95 -13.35 5.53
N THR A 167 -9.68 -14.14 4.74
CA THR A 167 -9.51 -15.57 4.90
C THR A 167 -8.00 -15.75 4.73
N LEU A 168 -7.30 -15.97 5.85
CA LEU A 168 -5.98 -16.55 5.78
C LEU A 168 -6.07 -17.66 4.73
N ASN A 169 -5.08 -17.74 3.84
CA ASN A 169 -4.86 -18.96 3.06
C ASN A 169 -4.39 -20.07 4.03
N THR A 170 -5.13 -20.29 5.11
CA THR A 170 -4.95 -21.34 6.07
C THR A 170 -5.67 -22.55 5.52
N CYS A 171 -4.94 -23.65 5.48
CA CYS A 171 -5.56 -24.94 5.39
C CYS A 171 -6.65 -25.08 6.46
N ALA A 172 -7.76 -25.72 6.06
CA ALA A 172 -8.71 -26.21 7.04
C ALA A 172 -7.97 -27.01 8.12
N ALA A 173 -8.37 -26.84 9.38
CA ALA A 173 -7.67 -27.44 10.52
C ALA A 173 -7.44 -28.95 10.30
N GLY A 174 -6.19 -29.39 10.47
CA GLY A 174 -5.78 -30.78 10.26
C GLY A 174 -5.67 -31.22 8.79
N LYS A 175 -5.72 -30.30 7.81
CA LYS A 175 -5.54 -30.62 6.38
C LYS A 175 -4.19 -30.13 5.85
N VAL A 176 -3.68 -30.81 4.82
CA VAL A 176 -2.51 -30.42 4.05
C VAL A 176 -2.96 -29.92 2.69
N CYS A 177 -2.70 -28.64 2.38
CA CYS A 177 -3.16 -28.00 1.14
C CYS A 177 -2.02 -27.59 0.22
N GLY A 178 -0.76 -27.70 0.67
CA GLY A 178 0.40 -27.31 -0.14
C GLY A 178 0.42 -27.98 -1.51
N HIS A 179 -0.10 -29.21 -1.63
CA HIS A 179 -0.23 -29.87 -2.93
C HIS A 179 -1.28 -29.22 -3.82
N TYR A 180 -2.47 -28.91 -3.27
CA TYR A 180 -3.53 -28.25 -4.01
C TYR A 180 -3.15 -26.83 -4.42
N THR A 181 -2.65 -26.03 -3.48
CA THR A 181 -2.30 -24.62 -3.72
C THR A 181 -1.18 -24.48 -4.75
N GLN A 182 -0.26 -25.46 -4.83
CA GLN A 182 0.76 -25.49 -5.88
C GLN A 182 0.16 -25.73 -7.28
N VAL A 183 -0.90 -26.54 -7.40
CA VAL A 183 -1.55 -26.82 -8.68
C VAL A 183 -2.29 -25.59 -9.21
N VAL A 184 -2.94 -24.84 -8.33
CA VAL A 184 -3.77 -23.68 -8.71
C VAL A 184 -2.99 -22.36 -8.72
N TRP A 185 -1.66 -22.39 -8.58
CA TRP A 185 -0.85 -21.18 -8.48
C TRP A 185 -0.75 -20.44 -9.81
N ARG A 186 -1.34 -19.25 -9.90
CA ARG A 186 -1.48 -18.43 -11.10
C ARG A 186 -0.17 -18.15 -11.82
N ASN A 187 0.90 -17.94 -11.07
CA ASN A 187 2.21 -17.63 -11.63
C ASN A 187 2.99 -18.89 -12.04
N SER A 188 2.56 -20.10 -11.67
CA SER A 188 3.22 -21.35 -12.06
C SER A 188 2.75 -21.79 -13.45
N VAL A 189 3.39 -21.25 -14.48
CA VAL A 189 2.97 -21.45 -15.88
C VAL A 189 3.65 -22.62 -16.59
N ARG A 190 4.69 -23.22 -15.98
CA ARG A 190 5.37 -24.40 -16.50
C ARG A 190 5.30 -25.54 -15.50
N LEU A 191 4.97 -26.73 -16.00
CA LEU A 191 4.88 -27.97 -15.23
C LEU A 191 5.70 -29.07 -15.90
N ARG A 192 6.54 -29.75 -15.14
CA ARG A 192 7.24 -30.97 -15.57
C ARG A 192 7.05 -32.07 -14.56
N CYS A 193 6.54 -33.22 -15.00
CA CYS A 193 6.27 -34.36 -14.12
C CYS A 193 7.05 -35.60 -14.56
N ALA A 194 7.40 -36.44 -13.59
CA ALA A 194 7.99 -37.76 -13.79
C ALA A 194 7.20 -38.80 -13.00
N LYS A 195 7.13 -40.01 -13.54
CA LYS A 195 6.45 -41.16 -12.93
C LYS A 195 7.45 -42.30 -12.76
N ALA A 196 7.49 -42.91 -11.57
CA ALA A 196 8.30 -44.07 -11.26
C ALA A 196 7.42 -45.18 -10.65
N ARG A 197 7.77 -46.45 -10.92
CA ARG A 197 7.11 -47.61 -10.32
C ARG A 197 7.94 -48.12 -9.16
N CYS A 198 7.30 -48.31 -8.01
CA CYS A 198 7.94 -48.78 -6.79
C CYS A 198 8.01 -50.31 -6.77
N THR A 199 8.97 -50.87 -6.04
CA THR A 199 9.17 -52.33 -5.89
C THR A 199 8.01 -53.02 -5.16
N ASN A 200 7.28 -52.29 -4.33
CA ASN A 200 6.05 -52.76 -3.69
C ASN A 200 4.82 -52.71 -4.62
N GLY A 201 5.00 -52.47 -5.92
CA GLY A 201 3.91 -52.34 -6.89
C GLY A 201 3.26 -50.96 -6.94
N GLY A 202 3.62 -50.04 -6.03
CA GLY A 202 3.13 -48.67 -5.99
C GLY A 202 3.64 -47.80 -7.15
N THR A 203 3.11 -46.59 -7.26
CA THR A 203 3.55 -45.59 -8.25
C THR A 203 3.83 -44.28 -7.54
N PHE A 204 4.98 -43.69 -7.84
CA PHE A 204 5.36 -42.34 -7.39
C PHE A 204 5.29 -41.38 -8.58
N ILE A 205 4.67 -40.22 -8.38
CA ILE A 205 4.64 -39.13 -9.36
C ILE A 205 5.19 -37.89 -8.67
N GLY A 206 6.23 -37.29 -9.25
CA GLY A 206 6.80 -36.02 -8.80
C GLY A 206 6.66 -34.98 -9.89
N CYS A 207 6.27 -33.75 -9.53
CA CYS A 207 6.12 -32.64 -10.46
C CYS A 207 6.86 -31.39 -9.96
N ASN A 208 7.49 -30.68 -10.88
CA ASN A 208 8.14 -29.40 -10.66
C ASN A 208 7.38 -28.29 -11.38
N TYR A 209 7.14 -27.20 -10.66
CA TYR A 209 6.40 -26.02 -11.11
C TYR A 209 7.34 -24.83 -11.24
N ASP A 210 7.21 -24.06 -12.32
CA ASP A 210 8.08 -22.92 -12.61
C ASP A 210 7.30 -21.75 -13.25
N PRO A 211 7.36 -20.53 -12.69
CA PRO A 211 7.84 -20.17 -11.35
C PRO A 211 7.24 -20.98 -10.19
N ARG A 212 7.98 -21.15 -9.09
CA ARG A 212 7.52 -21.91 -7.91
C ARG A 212 6.26 -21.27 -7.30
N GLY A 213 5.35 -22.10 -6.83
CA GLY A 213 4.18 -21.66 -6.07
C GLY A 213 4.40 -21.72 -4.56
N ASN A 214 3.30 -21.64 -3.81
CA ASN A 214 3.29 -21.69 -2.34
C ASN A 214 4.23 -20.68 -1.67
N ILE A 215 4.32 -19.48 -2.24
CA ILE A 215 5.11 -18.40 -1.66
C ILE A 215 4.32 -17.82 -0.48
N VAL A 216 4.91 -17.85 0.70
CA VAL A 216 4.32 -17.29 1.93
C VAL A 216 3.98 -15.82 1.68
N GLY A 217 2.75 -15.42 2.03
CA GLY A 217 2.26 -14.06 1.82
C GLY A 217 1.70 -13.77 0.42
N GLN A 218 1.74 -14.74 -0.51
CA GLN A 218 1.14 -14.62 -1.83
C GLN A 218 -0.12 -15.50 -1.97
N ARG A 219 -0.99 -15.13 -2.91
CA ARG A 219 -2.21 -15.89 -3.23
C ARG A 219 -1.98 -16.80 -4.44
N PRO A 220 -2.60 -17.98 -4.48
CA PRO A 220 -2.59 -18.83 -5.66
C PRO A 220 -3.39 -18.24 -6.85
N TYR A 221 -4.27 -17.24 -6.68
CA TYR A 221 -5.09 -16.66 -7.76
C TYR A 221 -5.04 -15.13 -7.78
#